data_AF-A0A9W3CJL5-F1
#
_entry.id   AF-A0A9W3CJL5-F1
#
_cell.length_a   1.000
_cell.length_b   1.000
_cell.length_c   1.000
_cell.angle_alpha   90.00
_cell.angle_beta   90.00
_cell.angle_gamma   90.00
#
_symmetry.space_group_name_H-M   'P 1'
#
loop_
_entity.id
_entity.type
_entity.pdbx_description
1 polymer ?
#
loop_
_entity_poly.entity_id
_entity_poly.type
_entity_poly.pdbx_seq_one_letter_code
_entity_poly.pdbx_strand_id
1 'polypeptide(L)'
;MTNDDLEKAMKDFTKRCSKISRLYSIGKSVNGFPLWVIEISDRPGEVEAEPAFKYIGNVHGDEPVGRELLMRLANWICDNYGKDPLAKLIVENVHLHILPSLNPDGFSVRKRNNANNVDLNRDFPDQFFPINEDLSLRQPETTAIMTWLREIRFTASATLHGGALVANFPWDGTDDKSCYRSGNTIMGVLMIRRSGSWHVYIANLTVTCLSAKSLRKASRMEHPGTLFTVVCKTGITYMEDALN
;
A
#
# COMPACT_ATOMS: atom_id res chain seq x y z
N MET A 1 4.80 11.78 -12.37
CA MET A 1 5.45 10.88 -13.33
C MET A 1 4.38 10.10 -14.08
N THR A 2 4.43 10.02 -15.43
CA THR A 2 3.59 9.10 -16.21
C THR A 2 3.83 7.63 -15.81
N ASN A 3 3.12 6.66 -16.40
CA ASN A 3 3.44 5.23 -16.18
C ASN A 3 4.84 4.88 -16.66
N ASP A 4 5.21 5.35 -17.85
CA ASP A 4 6.54 5.12 -18.41
C ASP A 4 7.64 5.81 -17.60
N ASP A 5 7.39 7.06 -17.15
CA ASP A 5 8.33 7.77 -16.28
C ASP A 5 8.51 7.06 -14.93
N LEU A 6 7.43 6.54 -14.35
CA LEU A 6 7.49 5.79 -13.10
C LEU A 6 8.29 4.50 -13.29
N GLU A 7 8.00 3.73 -14.34
CA GLU A 7 8.75 2.52 -14.67
C GLU A 7 10.24 2.80 -14.85
N LYS A 8 10.56 3.85 -15.61
CA LYS A 8 11.95 4.30 -15.78
C LYS A 8 12.58 4.68 -14.44
N ALA A 9 11.88 5.45 -13.60
CA ALA A 9 12.39 5.86 -12.29
C ALA A 9 12.64 4.67 -11.35
N MET A 10 11.79 3.65 -11.35
CA MET A 10 11.98 2.43 -10.54
C MET A 10 13.14 1.57 -11.05
N LYS A 11 13.30 1.45 -12.38
CA LYS A 11 14.46 0.78 -12.99
C LYS A 11 15.76 1.50 -12.67
N ASP A 12 15.78 2.83 -12.80
CA ASP A 12 16.93 3.68 -12.47
C ASP A 12 17.29 3.60 -10.98
N PHE A 13 16.27 3.61 -10.10
CA PHE A 13 16.45 3.38 -8.66
C PHE A 13 17.11 2.03 -8.39
N THR A 14 16.56 0.94 -8.94
CA THR A 14 17.05 -0.42 -8.68
C THR A 14 18.47 -0.63 -9.20
N LYS A 15 18.82 -0.01 -10.34
CA LYS A 15 20.19 -0.03 -10.85
C LYS A 15 21.17 0.67 -9.93
N ARG A 16 20.78 1.83 -9.37
CA ARG A 16 21.61 2.63 -8.48
C ARG A 16 21.75 2.03 -7.08
N CYS A 17 20.69 1.37 -6.61
CA CYS A 17 20.55 0.82 -5.27
C CYS A 17 20.60 -0.71 -5.28
N SER A 18 21.30 -1.31 -6.25
CA SER A 18 21.22 -2.74 -6.59
C SER A 18 21.66 -3.69 -5.48
N LYS A 19 22.45 -3.21 -4.51
CA LYS A 19 22.88 -4.01 -3.34
C LYS A 19 21.77 -4.24 -2.33
N ILE A 20 20.76 -3.37 -2.31
CA ILE A 20 19.70 -3.35 -1.28
C ILE A 20 18.32 -3.36 -1.88
N SER A 21 18.19 -3.57 -3.20
CA SER A 21 16.89 -3.50 -3.84
C SER A 21 16.74 -4.45 -5.01
N ARG A 22 15.50 -4.85 -5.24
CA ARG A 22 15.07 -5.65 -6.39
C ARG A 22 13.76 -5.10 -6.93
N LEU A 23 13.63 -5.07 -8.25
CA LEU A 23 12.38 -4.70 -8.93
C LEU A 23 11.70 -5.97 -9.41
N TYR A 24 10.42 -6.12 -9.09
CA TYR A 24 9.59 -7.20 -9.61
C TYR A 24 8.18 -6.70 -9.89
N SER A 25 7.40 -7.49 -10.62
CA SER A 25 6.00 -7.18 -10.90
C SER A 25 5.09 -8.24 -10.29
N ILE A 26 3.99 -7.80 -9.68
CA ILE A 26 2.98 -8.70 -9.08
C ILE A 26 1.84 -9.06 -10.04
N GLY A 27 1.86 -8.51 -11.26
CA GLY A 27 0.80 -8.67 -12.23
C GLY A 27 0.74 -7.50 -13.20
N LYS A 28 -0.35 -7.41 -13.95
CA LYS A 28 -0.61 -6.31 -14.89
C LYS A 28 -1.99 -5.71 -14.63
N SER A 29 -2.15 -4.44 -14.93
CA SER A 29 -3.45 -3.78 -15.00
C SER A 29 -4.28 -4.31 -16.17
N VAL A 30 -5.54 -3.88 -16.27
CA VAL A 30 -6.42 -4.20 -17.40
C VAL A 30 -5.80 -3.82 -18.74
N ASN A 31 -5.18 -2.64 -18.84
CA ASN A 31 -4.51 -2.21 -20.08
C ASN A 31 -3.07 -2.75 -20.22
N GLY A 32 -2.66 -3.69 -19.36
CA GLY A 32 -1.38 -4.38 -19.48
C GLY A 32 -0.17 -3.68 -18.87
N PHE A 33 -0.36 -2.57 -18.13
CA PHE A 33 0.75 -1.93 -17.43
C PHE A 33 1.22 -2.83 -16.27
N PRO A 34 2.53 -3.11 -16.13
CA PRO A 34 3.01 -3.91 -15.02
C PRO A 34 2.78 -3.20 -13.69
N LEU A 35 2.32 -3.97 -12.69
CA LEU A 35 2.21 -3.52 -11.31
C LEU A 35 3.55 -3.73 -10.62
N TRP A 36 4.40 -2.71 -10.70
CA TRP A 36 5.79 -2.75 -10.24
C TRP A 36 5.93 -2.56 -8.74
N VAL A 37 6.74 -3.41 -8.12
CA VAL A 37 7.11 -3.35 -6.70
C VAL A 37 8.61 -3.19 -6.58
N ILE A 38 9.03 -2.18 -5.81
CA ILE A 38 10.40 -2.07 -5.31
C ILE A 38 10.49 -2.83 -3.99
N GLU A 39 11.34 -3.84 -3.97
CA GLU A 39 11.82 -4.49 -2.76
C GLU A 39 13.04 -3.76 -2.23
N ILE A 40 13.11 -3.54 -0.92
CA ILE A 40 14.25 -3.00 -0.21
C ILE A 40 14.53 -3.86 1.03
N SER A 41 15.69 -4.51 1.07
CA SER A 41 16.25 -5.18 2.27
C SER A 41 17.77 -5.30 2.09
N ASP A 42 18.50 -5.75 3.11
CA ASP A 42 19.94 -6.04 3.01
C ASP A 42 20.24 -7.32 2.20
N ARG A 43 19.26 -8.22 2.04
CA ARG A 43 19.31 -9.44 1.20
C ARG A 43 18.10 -9.55 0.25
N PRO A 44 17.99 -8.64 -0.75
CA PRO A 44 16.84 -8.59 -1.63
C PRO A 44 16.70 -9.88 -2.46
N GLY A 45 15.50 -10.46 -2.45
CA GLY A 45 15.12 -11.68 -3.14
C GLY A 45 15.23 -12.95 -2.29
N GLU A 46 15.77 -12.87 -1.08
CA GLU A 46 15.84 -13.98 -0.13
C GLU A 46 14.66 -13.94 0.85
N VAL A 47 14.31 -15.10 1.42
CA VAL A 47 13.32 -15.18 2.49
C VAL A 47 14.04 -15.07 3.81
N GLU A 48 13.69 -14.03 4.58
CA GLU A 48 14.35 -13.71 5.85
C GLU A 48 13.38 -13.88 7.03
N ALA A 49 13.92 -13.93 8.25
CA ALA A 49 13.11 -13.95 9.48
C ALA A 49 12.55 -12.56 9.83
N GLU A 50 12.95 -11.53 9.08
CA GLU A 50 12.57 -10.15 9.27
C GLU A 50 11.08 -9.91 8.95
N PRO A 51 10.42 -8.97 9.63
CA PRO A 51 9.05 -8.62 9.32
C PRO A 51 8.96 -7.98 7.94
N ALA A 52 8.08 -8.51 7.08
CA ALA A 52 7.77 -7.89 5.81
C ALA A 52 6.74 -6.76 5.98
N PHE A 53 7.05 -5.58 5.45
CA PHE A 53 6.15 -4.42 5.43
C PHE A 53 5.84 -4.04 3.98
N LYS A 54 4.60 -3.62 3.70
CA LYS A 54 4.28 -3.02 2.40
C LYS A 54 3.64 -1.64 2.46
N TYR A 55 4.04 -0.81 1.51
CA TYR A 55 3.31 0.39 1.14
C TYR A 55 2.65 0.23 -0.23
N ILE A 56 1.40 0.68 -0.34
CA ILE A 56 0.67 0.74 -1.60
C ILE A 56 0.20 2.18 -1.83
N GLY A 57 0.43 2.72 -3.02
CA GLY A 57 -0.05 4.03 -3.44
C GLY A 57 -1.01 3.96 -4.62
N ASN A 58 -1.78 5.04 -4.79
CA ASN A 58 -2.55 5.29 -6.03
C ASN A 58 -3.44 4.11 -6.43
N VAL A 59 -4.21 3.61 -5.44
CA VAL A 59 -5.32 2.68 -5.64
C VAL A 59 -6.44 3.35 -6.44
N HIS A 60 -6.72 4.61 -6.11
CA HIS A 60 -7.51 5.47 -6.98
C HIS A 60 -6.60 6.28 -7.89
N GLY A 61 -6.87 6.24 -9.20
CA GLY A 61 -5.99 6.82 -10.21
C GLY A 61 -5.84 8.34 -10.11
N ASP A 62 -6.86 9.04 -9.60
CA ASP A 62 -6.90 10.49 -9.37
C ASP A 62 -6.31 10.94 -8.02
N GLU A 63 -5.74 10.01 -7.24
CA GLU A 63 -5.08 10.28 -5.95
C GLU A 63 -3.55 10.07 -6.05
N PRO A 64 -2.80 10.92 -6.79
CA PRO A 64 -1.42 10.63 -7.19
C PRO A 64 -0.37 10.91 -6.10
N VAL A 65 -0.75 11.51 -4.96
CA VAL A 65 0.24 11.92 -3.94
C VAL A 65 0.97 10.72 -3.35
N GLY A 66 0.25 9.63 -3.06
CA GLY A 66 0.86 8.39 -2.57
C GLY A 66 1.90 7.82 -3.54
N ARG A 67 1.61 7.83 -4.84
CA ARG A 67 2.52 7.36 -5.89
C ARG A 67 3.87 8.08 -5.87
N GLU A 68 3.83 9.40 -5.78
CA GLU A 68 5.05 10.22 -5.76
C GLU A 68 5.78 10.14 -4.41
N LEU A 69 5.04 10.11 -3.29
CA LEU A 69 5.62 10.02 -1.96
C LEU A 69 6.38 8.71 -1.75
N LEU A 70 5.86 7.59 -2.25
CA LEU A 70 6.51 6.29 -2.15
C LEU A 70 7.82 6.23 -2.93
N MET A 71 7.88 6.85 -4.10
CA MET A 71 9.15 6.99 -4.81
C MET A 71 10.14 7.91 -4.08
N ARG A 72 9.67 8.96 -3.41
CA ARG A 72 10.53 9.82 -2.58
C ARG A 72 11.07 9.08 -1.36
N LEU A 73 10.25 8.25 -0.71
CA LEU A 73 10.67 7.39 0.39
C LEU A 73 11.75 6.42 -0.05
N ALA A 74 11.52 5.68 -1.16
CA ALA A 74 12.51 4.74 -1.70
C ALA A 74 13.86 5.44 -1.96
N ASN A 75 13.84 6.59 -2.65
CA ASN A 75 15.04 7.37 -2.92
C ASN A 75 15.72 7.84 -1.63
N TRP A 76 14.97 8.35 -0.65
CA TRP A 76 15.54 8.76 0.62
C TRP A 76 16.23 7.61 1.36
N ILE A 77 15.63 6.42 1.38
CA ILE A 77 16.24 5.24 2.00
C ILE A 77 17.58 4.93 1.30
N CYS A 78 17.59 4.84 -0.02
CA CYS A 78 18.82 4.52 -0.76
C CYS A 78 19.91 5.60 -0.63
N ASP A 79 19.55 6.88 -0.72
CA ASP A 79 20.52 7.99 -0.67
C ASP A 79 21.18 8.13 0.70
N ASN A 80 20.50 7.63 1.74
CA ASN A 80 20.93 7.69 3.14
C ASN A 80 21.38 6.34 3.69
N TYR A 81 21.30 5.26 2.92
CA TYR A 81 21.81 3.96 3.33
C TYR A 81 23.34 4.03 3.53
N GLY A 82 23.78 3.81 4.77
CA GLY A 82 25.17 3.99 5.20
C GLY A 82 25.52 5.38 5.75
N LYS A 83 24.58 6.33 5.77
CA LYS A 83 24.76 7.68 6.35
C LYS A 83 23.83 7.93 7.52
N ASP A 84 22.56 7.56 7.38
CA ASP A 84 21.53 7.76 8.37
C ASP A 84 21.25 6.44 9.11
N PRO A 85 21.38 6.41 10.46
CA PRO A 85 21.03 5.25 11.26
C PRO A 85 19.60 4.73 11.04
N LEU A 86 18.64 5.62 10.74
CA LEU A 86 17.26 5.23 10.47
C LEU A 86 17.11 4.51 9.13
N ALA A 87 17.77 5.00 8.07
CA ALA A 87 17.76 4.32 6.78
C ALA A 87 18.45 2.95 6.89
N LYS A 88 19.55 2.86 7.65
CA LYS A 88 20.22 1.59 7.96
C LYS A 88 19.31 0.62 8.71
N LEU A 89 18.65 1.09 9.77
CA LEU A 89 17.71 0.30 10.56
C LEU A 89 16.59 -0.29 9.70
N ILE A 90 16.02 0.51 8.79
CA ILE A 90 14.96 0.06 7.88
C ILE A 90 15.48 -1.05 6.96
N VAL A 91 16.63 -0.85 6.32
CA VAL A 91 17.17 -1.81 5.34
C VAL A 91 17.60 -3.13 6.00
N GLU A 92 18.15 -3.10 7.20
CA GLU A 92 18.71 -4.28 7.90
C GLU A 92 17.74 -5.00 8.84
N ASN A 93 16.49 -4.53 8.99
CA ASN A 93 15.54 -5.13 9.94
C ASN A 93 14.10 -5.22 9.42
N VAL A 94 13.85 -4.78 8.18
CA VAL A 94 12.52 -4.78 7.57
C VAL A 94 12.65 -5.19 6.11
N HIS A 95 11.90 -6.22 5.74
CA HIS A 95 11.73 -6.58 4.34
C HIS A 95 10.66 -5.67 3.72
N LEU A 96 11.10 -4.53 3.19
CA LEU A 96 10.20 -3.47 2.75
C LEU A 96 9.82 -3.65 1.27
N HIS A 97 8.51 -3.61 1.00
CA HIS A 97 7.97 -3.64 -0.35
C HIS A 97 7.15 -2.40 -0.65
N ILE A 98 7.42 -1.73 -1.76
CA ILE A 98 6.77 -0.49 -2.16
C ILE A 98 6.12 -0.69 -3.53
N LEU A 99 4.80 -0.62 -3.59
CA LEU A 99 3.99 -0.58 -4.81
C LEU A 99 3.50 0.87 -5.03
N PRO A 100 4.18 1.69 -5.87
CA PRO A 100 3.81 3.10 -6.00
C PRO A 100 2.44 3.32 -6.64
N SER A 101 2.00 2.41 -7.52
CA SER A 101 0.71 2.53 -8.20
C SER A 101 0.05 1.17 -8.39
N LEU A 102 -1.10 1.00 -7.74
CA LEU A 102 -1.98 -0.13 -7.99
C LEU A 102 -2.90 0.10 -9.20
N ASN A 103 -3.28 1.35 -9.49
CA ASN A 103 -4.18 1.69 -10.60
C ASN A 103 -3.49 2.59 -11.66
N PRO A 104 -2.53 2.06 -12.43
CA PRO A 104 -1.86 2.82 -13.49
C PRO A 104 -2.81 3.21 -14.63
N ASP A 105 -3.89 2.44 -14.84
CA ASP A 105 -4.90 2.70 -15.86
C ASP A 105 -5.72 3.96 -15.53
N GLY A 106 -6.32 3.98 -14.33
CA GLY A 106 -7.04 5.14 -13.82
C GLY A 106 -6.15 6.36 -13.71
N PHE A 107 -4.88 6.20 -13.33
CA PHE A 107 -3.92 7.30 -13.26
C PHE A 107 -3.70 7.97 -14.62
N SER A 108 -3.57 7.19 -15.69
CA SER A 108 -3.33 7.69 -17.05
C SER A 108 -4.43 8.64 -17.53
N VAL A 109 -5.67 8.38 -17.10
CA VAL A 109 -6.86 9.18 -17.44
C VAL A 109 -7.37 10.04 -16.29
N ARG A 110 -6.62 10.11 -15.18
CA ARG A 110 -6.97 10.85 -13.95
C ARG A 110 -8.38 10.53 -13.44
N LYS A 111 -8.71 9.24 -13.38
CA LYS A 111 -9.97 8.74 -12.83
C LYS A 111 -9.71 7.87 -11.61
N ARG A 112 -10.66 7.90 -10.67
CA ARG A 112 -10.68 7.05 -9.49
C ARG A 112 -10.61 5.56 -9.83
N ASN A 113 -11.52 5.10 -10.68
CA ASN A 113 -11.71 3.69 -11.00
C ASN A 113 -10.64 3.16 -11.97
N ASN A 114 -10.53 1.84 -12.11
CA ASN A 114 -9.62 1.21 -13.09
C ASN A 114 -10.18 1.32 -14.54
N ALA A 115 -9.53 0.68 -15.51
CA ALA A 115 -9.95 0.76 -16.91
C ALA A 115 -11.38 0.23 -17.17
N ASN A 116 -11.83 -0.76 -16.38
CA ASN A 116 -13.19 -1.31 -16.45
C ASN A 116 -14.21 -0.49 -15.65
N ASN A 117 -13.81 0.71 -15.19
CA ASN A 117 -14.63 1.59 -14.37
C ASN A 117 -15.07 0.97 -13.03
N VAL A 118 -14.27 0.05 -12.48
CA VAL A 118 -14.46 -0.54 -11.14
C VAL A 118 -13.63 0.20 -10.09
N ASP A 119 -14.22 0.48 -8.93
CA ASP A 119 -13.48 0.98 -7.77
C ASP A 119 -12.74 -0.19 -7.13
N LEU A 120 -11.41 -0.25 -7.30
CA LEU A 120 -10.57 -1.33 -6.78
C LEU A 120 -10.65 -1.46 -5.25
N ASN A 121 -10.96 -0.37 -4.55
CA ASN A 121 -11.13 -0.36 -3.09
C ASN A 121 -12.53 -0.80 -2.64
N ARG A 122 -13.34 -1.28 -3.59
CA ARG A 122 -14.62 -1.95 -3.37
C ARG A 122 -14.67 -3.31 -4.07
N ASP A 123 -13.56 -3.79 -4.62
CA ASP A 123 -13.49 -5.03 -5.41
C ASP A 123 -12.93 -6.22 -4.61
N PHE A 124 -12.46 -5.96 -3.38
CA PHE A 124 -12.04 -7.02 -2.45
C PHE A 124 -13.25 -7.74 -1.84
N PRO A 125 -13.12 -9.03 -1.48
CA PRO A 125 -14.14 -9.72 -0.70
C PRO A 125 -14.35 -9.02 0.65
N ASP A 126 -15.61 -8.92 1.07
CA ASP A 126 -16.03 -8.20 2.26
C ASP A 126 -16.60 -9.18 3.32
N GLN A 127 -16.45 -8.81 4.60
CA GLN A 127 -16.85 -9.64 5.73
C GLN A 127 -18.36 -9.51 6.07
N PHE A 128 -18.95 -8.36 5.80
CA PHE A 128 -20.34 -8.03 6.15
C PHE A 128 -21.25 -8.11 4.93
N PHE A 129 -20.72 -7.84 3.74
CA PHE A 129 -21.47 -7.79 2.51
C PHE A 129 -20.99 -8.88 1.54
N PRO A 130 -21.88 -9.74 1.02
CA PRO A 130 -21.52 -10.71 -0.01
C PRO A 130 -21.39 -10.02 -1.38
N ILE A 131 -20.60 -8.95 -1.44
CA ILE A 131 -20.29 -8.18 -2.64
C ILE A 131 -18.93 -8.69 -3.14
N ASN A 132 -18.85 -9.03 -4.43
CA ASN A 132 -17.67 -9.61 -5.09
C ASN A 132 -17.21 -10.98 -4.58
N GLU A 133 -18.15 -11.85 -4.22
CA GLU A 133 -17.84 -13.25 -3.91
C GLU A 133 -17.36 -14.03 -5.14
N ASP A 134 -17.82 -13.64 -6.33
CA ASP A 134 -17.36 -14.23 -7.58
C ASP A 134 -15.92 -13.80 -7.91
N LEU A 135 -14.99 -14.73 -7.65
CA LEU A 135 -13.57 -14.59 -7.96
C LEU A 135 -13.30 -14.29 -9.45
N SER A 136 -14.17 -14.76 -10.35
CA SER A 136 -13.97 -14.66 -11.80
C SER A 136 -14.25 -13.25 -12.35
N LEU A 137 -14.98 -12.43 -11.61
CA LEU A 137 -15.31 -11.05 -11.98
C LEU A 137 -14.34 -10.00 -11.42
N ARG A 138 -13.36 -10.43 -10.61
CA ARG A 138 -12.42 -9.51 -9.98
C ARG A 138 -11.47 -8.88 -10.97
N GLN A 139 -11.08 -7.65 -10.64
CA GLN A 139 -10.13 -6.92 -11.45
C GLN A 139 -8.73 -7.55 -11.34
N PRO A 140 -7.94 -7.50 -12.42
CA PRO A 140 -6.60 -8.08 -12.42
C PRO A 140 -5.69 -7.41 -11.36
N GLU A 141 -5.90 -6.12 -11.07
CA GLU A 141 -5.18 -5.41 -10.01
C GLU A 141 -5.49 -5.97 -8.61
N THR A 142 -6.77 -6.21 -8.32
CA THR A 142 -7.22 -6.83 -7.06
C THR A 142 -6.65 -8.24 -6.92
N THR A 143 -6.74 -9.03 -7.99
CA THR A 143 -6.23 -10.41 -8.02
C THR A 143 -4.72 -10.47 -7.82
N ALA A 144 -3.97 -9.52 -8.40
CA ALA A 144 -2.54 -9.39 -8.21
C ALA A 144 -2.18 -9.14 -6.74
N ILE A 145 -2.88 -8.23 -6.06
CA ILE A 145 -2.70 -7.99 -4.62
C ILE A 145 -3.03 -9.24 -3.81
N MET A 146 -4.15 -9.91 -4.08
CA MET A 146 -4.54 -11.10 -3.34
C MET A 146 -3.52 -12.24 -3.49
N THR A 147 -2.97 -12.43 -4.69
CA THR A 147 -1.90 -13.40 -4.94
C THR A 147 -0.63 -13.01 -4.20
N TRP A 148 -0.24 -11.75 -4.28
CA TRP A 148 0.94 -11.22 -3.59
C TRP A 148 0.88 -11.39 -2.06
N LEU A 149 -0.31 -11.19 -1.47
CA LEU A 149 -0.55 -11.44 -0.04
C LEU A 149 -0.45 -12.92 0.36
N ARG A 150 -0.62 -13.85 -0.59
CA ARG A 150 -0.43 -15.29 -0.37
C ARG A 150 1.03 -15.71 -0.47
N GLU A 151 1.79 -15.05 -1.34
CA GLU A 151 3.20 -15.34 -1.58
C GLU A 151 4.09 -14.81 -0.45
N ILE A 152 3.84 -13.58 0.02
CA ILE A 152 4.65 -12.91 1.04
C ILE A 152 3.86 -12.77 2.35
N ARG A 153 4.48 -13.15 3.46
CA ARG A 153 3.90 -13.00 4.80
C ARG A 153 4.12 -11.59 5.33
N PHE A 154 3.28 -10.65 4.91
CA PHE A 154 3.31 -9.28 5.43
C PHE A 154 2.88 -9.21 6.90
N THR A 155 3.71 -8.58 7.72
CA THR A 155 3.42 -8.27 9.13
C THR A 155 2.55 -7.03 9.26
N ALA A 156 2.79 -6.02 8.41
CA ALA A 156 2.05 -4.78 8.41
C ALA A 156 1.98 -4.15 7.01
N SER A 157 1.04 -3.21 6.84
CA SER A 157 0.72 -2.59 5.57
C SER A 157 0.18 -1.18 5.78
N ALA A 158 0.44 -0.30 4.82
CA ALA A 158 -0.23 1.00 4.74
C ALA A 158 -0.54 1.34 3.28
N THR A 159 -1.75 1.83 3.05
CA THR A 159 -2.21 2.25 1.72
C THR A 159 -2.45 3.76 1.72
N LEU A 160 -1.90 4.46 0.74
CA LEU A 160 -1.93 5.92 0.68
C LEU A 160 -3.01 6.40 -0.28
N HIS A 161 -3.90 7.24 0.26
CA HIS A 161 -5.02 7.86 -0.47
C HIS A 161 -4.91 9.39 -0.47
N GLY A 162 -5.75 10.01 -1.30
CA GLY A 162 -6.01 11.45 -1.32
C GLY A 162 -7.43 11.79 -0.84
N GLY A 163 -7.71 13.07 -0.66
CA GLY A 163 -9.06 13.58 -0.36
C GLY A 163 -9.29 14.05 1.08
N ALA A 164 -8.54 13.54 2.07
CA ALA A 164 -8.62 13.96 3.47
C ALA A 164 -7.22 14.17 4.09
N LEU A 165 -7.15 14.51 5.39
CA LEU A 165 -5.94 14.48 6.22
C LEU A 165 -6.24 13.69 7.51
N VAL A 166 -6.15 12.37 7.44
CA VAL A 166 -6.51 11.47 8.54
C VAL A 166 -5.68 10.19 8.48
N ALA A 167 -5.51 9.54 9.64
CA ALA A 167 -5.11 8.14 9.75
C ALA A 167 -6.38 7.28 9.90
N ASN A 168 -6.93 6.78 8.80
CA ASN A 168 -8.03 5.81 8.87
C ASN A 168 -7.51 4.48 9.42
N PHE A 169 -8.33 3.69 10.12
CA PHE A 169 -7.95 2.39 10.67
C PHE A 169 -9.18 1.46 10.76
N PRO A 170 -8.99 0.14 10.91
CA PRO A 170 -10.09 -0.82 10.87
C PRO A 170 -11.13 -0.59 11.97
N TRP A 171 -12.40 -0.86 11.75
CA TRP A 171 -13.02 -1.47 10.55
C TRP A 171 -13.64 -0.42 9.62
N ASP A 172 -13.65 -0.69 8.32
CA ASP A 172 -14.30 0.21 7.34
C ASP A 172 -15.77 -0.12 7.04
N GLY A 173 -16.21 -1.32 7.40
CA GLY A 173 -17.58 -1.82 7.27
C GLY A 173 -18.25 -2.03 8.63
N THR A 174 -19.58 -1.95 8.66
CA THR A 174 -20.39 -2.28 9.84
C THR A 174 -21.61 -3.10 9.44
N ASP A 175 -21.98 -4.07 10.28
CA ASP A 175 -23.11 -4.99 10.03
C ASP A 175 -24.47 -4.26 9.96
N ASP A 176 -24.58 -3.13 10.67
CA ASP A 176 -25.78 -2.27 10.65
C ASP A 176 -25.98 -1.48 9.34
N LYS A 177 -25.09 -1.65 8.35
CA LYS A 177 -25.09 -1.02 7.02
C LYS A 177 -25.08 0.52 7.04
N SER A 178 -24.86 1.15 8.19
CA SER A 178 -24.95 2.60 8.35
C SER A 178 -23.78 3.32 7.66
N CYS A 179 -22.59 2.71 7.64
CA CYS A 179 -21.39 3.28 7.03
C CYS A 179 -21.39 3.24 5.48
N TYR A 180 -22.24 2.40 4.86
CA TYR A 180 -22.31 2.25 3.40
C TYR A 180 -22.93 3.47 2.70
N ARG A 181 -23.65 4.33 3.44
CA ARG A 181 -24.38 5.49 2.89
C ARG A 181 -23.54 6.75 2.70
N SER A 182 -22.35 6.84 3.30
CA SER A 182 -21.46 7.97 3.07
C SER A 182 -20.49 7.62 1.94
N GLY A 183 -20.75 8.10 0.73
CA GLY A 183 -19.84 7.96 -0.44
C GLY A 183 -18.46 8.61 -0.32
N ASN A 184 -17.98 8.84 0.90
CA ASN A 184 -16.69 9.45 1.26
C ASN A 184 -15.77 8.50 2.06
N THR A 185 -16.16 7.24 2.28
CA THR A 185 -15.33 6.31 3.06
C THR A 185 -14.15 5.81 2.22
N ILE A 186 -12.95 6.23 2.62
CA ILE A 186 -11.69 5.66 2.14
C ILE A 186 -11.57 4.29 2.81
N MET A 187 -11.96 3.23 2.12
CA MET A 187 -11.72 1.88 2.62
C MET A 187 -10.27 1.48 2.43
N GLY A 188 -9.83 0.44 3.11
CA GLY A 188 -8.53 -0.11 2.87
C GLY A 188 -8.39 -1.52 3.44
N VAL A 189 -7.49 -2.29 2.83
CA VAL A 189 -7.36 -3.73 3.01
C VAL A 189 -6.10 -4.11 3.80
N LEU A 190 -6.28 -4.81 4.94
CA LEU A 190 -5.24 -5.40 5.80
C LEU A 190 -5.72 -6.80 6.15
N MET A 191 -5.23 -7.77 5.38
CA MET A 191 -5.44 -9.17 5.68
C MET A 191 -4.48 -9.60 6.80
N ILE A 192 -5.02 -10.06 7.93
CA ILE A 192 -4.27 -10.70 9.02
C ILE A 192 -4.44 -12.21 8.89
N ARG A 193 -3.32 -12.96 8.87
CA ARG A 193 -3.34 -14.43 8.85
C ARG A 193 -3.55 -14.98 10.26
N ARG A 194 -4.59 -15.81 10.46
CA ARG A 194 -4.80 -16.57 11.70
C ARG A 194 -4.80 -18.08 11.40
N SER A 195 -4.05 -18.85 12.20
CA SER A 195 -4.15 -20.32 12.34
C SER A 195 -4.33 -21.15 11.04
N GLY A 196 -3.67 -20.78 9.94
CA GLY A 196 -3.66 -21.57 8.71
C GLY A 196 -4.84 -21.36 7.76
N SER A 197 -5.85 -20.55 8.14
CA SER A 197 -7.00 -20.22 7.27
C SER A 197 -7.01 -18.74 6.91
N TRP A 198 -7.28 -18.44 5.64
CA TRP A 198 -7.42 -17.08 5.13
C TRP A 198 -8.70 -16.47 5.65
N HIS A 199 -8.57 -15.43 6.45
CA HIS A 199 -9.67 -14.55 6.81
C HIS A 199 -9.38 -13.19 6.20
N VAL A 200 -10.30 -12.71 5.36
CA VAL A 200 -10.19 -11.39 4.74
C VAL A 200 -10.71 -10.40 5.77
N TYR A 201 -9.80 -9.61 6.32
CA TYR A 201 -10.14 -8.53 7.22
C TYR A 201 -9.97 -7.20 6.47
N ILE A 202 -11.01 -6.38 6.44
CA ILE A 202 -10.96 -5.02 5.89
C ILE A 202 -10.50 -4.09 7.00
N ALA A 203 -9.35 -3.48 6.79
CA ALA A 203 -8.59 -2.88 7.84
C ALA A 203 -7.44 -2.07 7.19
N ASN A 204 -7.16 -0.81 7.50
CA ASN A 204 -5.97 -0.17 6.93
C ASN A 204 -5.57 1.07 7.69
N LEU A 205 -4.27 1.28 7.93
CA LEU A 205 -3.76 2.60 8.27
C LEU A 205 -3.60 3.43 6.98
N THR A 206 -4.56 4.32 6.70
CA THR A 206 -4.45 5.24 5.55
C THR A 206 -3.80 6.54 5.99
N VAL A 207 -2.61 6.88 5.47
CA VAL A 207 -2.02 8.21 5.67
C VAL A 207 -2.20 9.03 4.41
N THR A 208 -3.05 10.04 4.47
CA THR A 208 -3.30 10.98 3.37
C THR A 208 -2.32 12.16 3.40
N CYS A 209 -1.71 12.53 2.27
CA CYS A 209 -0.75 13.64 2.17
C CYS A 209 -1.21 14.70 1.15
N LEU A 210 -0.99 15.98 1.45
CA LEU A 210 -1.49 17.13 0.66
C LEU A 210 -0.74 17.36 -0.66
N SER A 211 -1.42 18.02 -1.62
CA SER A 211 -0.84 18.49 -2.89
C SER A 211 0.15 19.66 -2.70
N ALA A 212 1.01 19.87 -3.71
CA ALA A 212 2.24 20.65 -3.70
C ALA A 212 2.19 22.14 -3.29
N LYS A 213 1.00 22.71 -2.99
CA LYS A 213 0.91 24.11 -2.51
C LYS A 213 1.34 24.29 -1.05
N SER A 214 1.39 23.22 -0.24
CA SER A 214 1.83 23.29 1.17
C SER A 214 3.32 22.99 1.40
N LEU A 215 4.07 22.56 0.37
CA LEU A 215 5.51 22.26 0.48
C LEU A 215 6.37 23.50 0.81
N ARG A 216 5.87 24.73 0.65
CA ARG A 216 6.58 25.96 1.03
C ARG A 216 6.47 26.33 2.52
N LYS A 217 5.61 25.67 3.30
CA LYS A 217 5.52 25.90 4.76
C LYS A 217 6.24 24.85 5.59
N ALA A 218 6.54 23.68 5.02
CA ALA A 218 7.33 22.64 5.68
C ALA A 218 8.84 22.95 5.75
N SER A 219 9.32 23.95 5.00
CA SER A 219 10.73 24.37 5.01
C SER A 219 11.10 25.34 6.15
N ARG A 220 10.27 25.42 7.22
CA ARG A 220 10.50 26.35 8.35
C ARG A 220 10.27 25.77 9.74
N MET A 221 10.15 24.45 9.88
CA MET A 221 10.19 23.80 11.20
C MET A 221 11.43 22.93 11.31
N GLU A 222 12.55 23.56 11.65
CA GLU A 222 13.74 22.88 12.13
C GLU A 222 13.52 22.48 13.59
N HIS A 223 13.18 21.21 13.82
CA HIS A 223 13.59 20.51 15.05
C HIS A 223 13.98 19.07 14.67
N PRO A 224 15.22 18.64 14.98
CA PRO A 224 15.66 17.28 14.70
C PRO A 224 15.04 16.32 15.72
N GLY A 225 14.23 15.36 15.25
CA GLY A 225 13.92 14.16 16.05
C GLY A 225 12.46 13.78 16.29
N THR A 226 11.46 14.46 15.74
CA THR A 226 10.05 14.06 15.97
C THR A 226 9.52 13.19 14.82
N LEU A 227 9.69 11.86 14.95
CA LEU A 227 8.91 10.89 14.18
C LEU A 227 7.70 10.46 15.05
N PHE A 228 6.50 10.56 14.48
CA PHE A 228 5.27 10.08 15.13
C PHE A 228 5.37 8.58 15.39
N THR A 229 5.68 8.22 16.64
CA THR A 229 5.62 6.83 17.10
C THR A 229 4.17 6.53 17.47
N VAL A 230 3.43 5.86 16.60
CA VAL A 230 2.15 5.24 17.01
C VAL A 230 2.48 3.88 17.60
N VAL A 231 2.74 3.86 18.91
CA VAL A 231 2.75 2.60 19.68
C VAL A 231 1.29 2.16 19.81
N CYS A 232 0.86 1.21 18.97
CA CYS A 232 -0.45 0.59 19.13
C CYS A 232 -0.36 -0.53 20.17
N LYS A 233 -0.84 -0.26 21.39
CA LYS A 233 -1.08 -1.28 22.41
C LYS A 233 -2.36 -2.02 22.00
N THR A 234 -2.24 -3.21 21.41
CA THR A 234 -3.40 -4.01 20.99
C THR A 234 -4.02 -4.73 22.18
N GLY A 235 -5.06 -4.15 22.77
CA GLY A 235 -6.07 -4.90 23.51
C GLY A 235 -7.18 -5.29 22.55
N ILE A 236 -7.25 -6.56 22.15
CA ILE A 236 -8.28 -7.09 21.23
C ILE A 236 -9.23 -7.95 22.05
N THR A 237 -10.50 -7.57 22.09
CA THR A 237 -11.59 -8.39 22.63
C THR A 237 -12.16 -9.26 21.51
N TYR A 238 -12.33 -10.56 21.78
CA TYR A 238 -12.73 -11.58 20.81
C TYR A 238 -14.25 -11.76 20.75
N MET A 239 -14.80 -11.99 19.55
CA MET A 239 -16.01 -12.79 19.37
C MET A 239 -15.72 -13.85 18.31
N GLU A 240 -15.78 -15.12 18.73
CA GLU A 240 -15.86 -16.28 17.84
C GLU A 240 -17.29 -16.36 17.30
N ASP A 241 -17.46 -16.50 15.98
CA ASP A 241 -18.48 -17.40 15.44
C ASP A 241 -18.33 -17.64 13.93
N ALA A 242 -18.49 -18.92 13.60
CA ALA A 242 -18.84 -19.54 12.32
C ALA A 242 -17.95 -19.29 11.09
N LEU A 243 -17.28 -20.34 10.62
CA LEU A 243 -17.82 -21.25 9.60
C LEU A 243 -16.87 -22.44 9.38
N ASN A 244 -17.45 -23.65 9.41
CA ASN A 244 -16.85 -24.91 8.98
C ASN A 244 -16.55 -24.92 7.47
#